data_AF-A0A7V9J5F8-F1
#
_entry.id   AF-A0A7V9J5F8-F1
#
_cell.length_a   1.000
_cell.length_b   1.000
_cell.length_c   1.000
_cell.angle_alpha   90.00
_cell.angle_beta   90.00
_cell.angle_gamma   90.00
#
_symmetry.space_group_name_H-M   'P 1'
#
loop_
_entity.id
_entity.type
_entity.pdbx_description
1 polymer ?
#
loop_
_entity_poly.entity_id
_entity_poly.type
_entity_poly.pdbx_seq_one_letter_code
_entity_poly.pdbx_strand_id
1 'polypeptide(L)'
;MQRFLLCTDGTVTRVLEDFAGEPVLVRKLCEELTKATSPVHLLDIREPEEVLVRNVLLQGSKTGRNFVYAESLLRTESLSSDLLEALLVTKTPLGLLFRERRLETFRELVTHGMEDAGDWAVHFGLDSAAPALSRTYRIIHSQRPLALITEKFPVEGALQGAPARAKG
;
A
#
# COMPACT_ATOMS: atom_id res chain seq x y z
N MET A 1 10.26 2.73 16.44
CA MET A 1 9.01 3.21 15.80
C MET A 1 8.46 2.20 14.79
N GLN A 2 9.29 1.58 13.94
CA GLN A 2 8.80 0.74 12.84
C GLN A 2 7.89 -0.45 13.23
N ARG A 3 8.09 -1.06 14.40
CA ARG A 3 7.17 -2.12 14.90
C ARG A 3 5.74 -1.63 15.11
N PHE A 4 5.54 -0.34 15.39
CA PHE A 4 4.20 0.25 15.49
C PHE A 4 3.45 0.15 14.16
N LEU A 5 4.16 0.37 13.03
CA LEU A 5 3.60 0.28 11.68
C LEU A 5 3.03 -1.10 11.37
N LEU A 6 3.46 -2.16 12.04
CA LEU A 6 2.90 -3.51 11.84
C LEU A 6 1.49 -3.66 12.42
N CYS A 7 1.17 -2.92 13.49
CA CYS A 7 -0.04 -3.13 14.27
C CYS A 7 -1.06 -2.00 14.15
N THR A 8 -0.75 -0.90 13.45
CA THR A 8 -1.72 0.19 13.25
C THR A 8 -2.87 -0.25 12.34
N ASP A 9 -4.09 0.01 12.77
CA ASP A 9 -5.32 -0.09 11.98
C ASP A 9 -5.60 1.21 11.18
N GLY A 10 -5.03 2.34 11.57
CA GLY A 10 -5.10 3.61 10.86
C GLY A 10 -4.39 3.65 9.49
N THR A 11 -4.60 4.74 8.74
CA THR A 11 -3.86 4.99 7.50
C THR A 11 -2.40 5.31 7.81
N VAL A 12 -1.49 4.45 7.36
CA VAL A 12 -0.04 4.63 7.54
C VAL A 12 0.46 5.97 7.04
N THR A 13 -0.17 6.53 6.00
CA THR A 13 0.16 7.85 5.45
C THR A 13 0.27 8.93 6.51
N ARG A 14 -0.69 9.02 7.45
CA ARG A 14 -0.69 10.08 8.47
C ARG A 14 0.47 9.91 9.46
N VAL A 15 0.73 8.66 9.87
CA VAL A 15 1.87 8.34 10.75
C VAL A 15 3.19 8.70 10.05
N LEU A 16 3.29 8.44 8.74
CA LEU A 16 4.47 8.80 7.96
C LEU A 16 4.63 10.31 7.80
N GLU A 17 3.55 11.06 7.61
CA GLU A 17 3.60 12.53 7.51
C GLU A 17 4.13 13.15 8.80
N ASP A 18 3.61 12.70 9.95
CA ASP A 18 4.05 13.14 11.26
C ASP A 18 5.52 12.76 11.51
N PHE A 19 5.94 11.56 11.11
CA PHE A 19 7.32 11.10 11.24
C PHE A 19 8.30 11.84 10.30
N ALA A 20 7.92 12.04 9.05
CA ALA A 20 8.78 12.62 8.02
C ALA A 20 8.87 14.14 8.14
N GLY A 21 7.89 14.78 8.80
CA GLY A 21 7.79 16.24 8.86
C GLY A 21 7.45 16.88 7.51
N GLU A 22 6.88 16.09 6.60
CA GLU A 22 6.48 16.52 5.25
C GLU A 22 5.25 15.75 4.76
N PRO A 23 4.47 16.32 3.82
CA PRO A 23 3.36 15.60 3.20
C PRO A 23 3.84 14.35 2.45
N VAL A 24 3.05 13.28 2.52
CA VAL A 24 3.35 12.00 1.86
C VAL A 24 2.35 11.81 0.72
N LEU A 25 2.88 11.61 -0.48
CA LEU A 25 2.12 11.41 -1.70
C LEU A 25 2.12 9.94 -2.09
N VAL A 26 1.10 9.54 -2.85
CA VAL A 26 1.05 8.24 -3.50
C VAL A 26 1.62 8.35 -4.90
N ARG A 27 2.70 7.62 -5.17
CA ARG A 27 3.24 7.43 -6.51
C ARG A 27 2.81 6.07 -7.03
N LYS A 28 1.93 6.05 -8.04
CA LYS A 28 1.51 4.82 -8.71
C LYS A 28 2.67 4.24 -9.53
N LEU A 29 2.93 2.95 -9.34
CA LEU A 29 3.88 2.16 -10.12
C LEU A 29 3.16 1.30 -11.17
N CYS A 30 2.07 0.66 -10.75
CA CYS A 30 1.19 -0.14 -11.59
C CYS A 30 -0.24 0.05 -11.11
N GLU A 31 -1.18 0.12 -12.05
CA GLU A 31 -2.60 0.05 -11.78
C GLU A 31 -3.33 -0.49 -13.00
N GLU A 32 -3.93 -1.66 -12.88
CA GLU A 32 -4.55 -2.34 -14.01
C GLU A 32 -5.76 -3.18 -13.60
N LEU A 33 -6.77 -3.21 -14.47
CA LEU A 33 -7.85 -4.18 -14.40
C LEU A 33 -7.39 -5.48 -15.05
N THR A 34 -7.47 -6.57 -14.31
CA THR A 34 -7.11 -7.90 -14.78
C THR A 34 -8.09 -8.93 -14.25
N LYS A 35 -7.94 -10.19 -14.66
CA LYS A 35 -8.73 -11.30 -14.14
C LYS A 35 -7.89 -12.11 -13.18
N ALA A 36 -8.41 -12.36 -11.99
CA ALA A 36 -7.82 -13.29 -11.04
C ALA A 36 -7.99 -14.73 -11.56
N THR A 37 -7.01 -15.25 -12.29
CA THR A 37 -7.07 -16.59 -12.91
C THR A 37 -6.94 -17.75 -11.92
N SER A 38 -6.63 -17.46 -10.66
CA SER A 38 -6.57 -18.41 -9.57
C SER A 38 -7.39 -17.91 -8.37
N PRO A 39 -7.96 -18.82 -7.55
CA PRO A 39 -8.71 -18.42 -6.37
C PRO A 39 -7.88 -17.58 -5.40
N VAL A 40 -8.46 -16.50 -4.91
CA VAL A 40 -7.89 -15.67 -3.84
C VAL A 40 -8.81 -15.77 -2.65
N HIS A 41 -8.60 -16.80 -1.82
CA HIS A 41 -9.47 -17.11 -0.68
C HIS A 41 -9.61 -15.94 0.30
N LEU A 42 -8.55 -15.16 0.51
CA LEU A 42 -8.59 -13.98 1.37
C LEU A 42 -9.55 -12.90 0.84
N LEU A 43 -9.82 -12.86 -0.47
CA LEU A 43 -10.78 -11.94 -1.08
C LEU A 43 -12.14 -12.59 -1.38
N ASP A 44 -12.35 -13.86 -1.00
CA ASP A 44 -13.52 -14.65 -1.42
C ASP A 44 -13.68 -14.81 -2.95
N ILE A 45 -12.58 -14.72 -3.70
CA ILE A 45 -12.57 -14.95 -5.15
C ILE A 45 -12.41 -16.45 -5.40
N ARG A 46 -13.42 -17.07 -6.04
CA ARG A 46 -13.48 -18.52 -6.30
C ARG A 46 -13.30 -18.88 -7.78
N GLU A 47 -13.70 -17.97 -8.66
CA GLU A 47 -13.64 -18.11 -10.11
C GLU A 47 -12.92 -16.89 -10.70
N PRO A 48 -12.58 -16.89 -12.00
CA PRO A 48 -12.05 -15.72 -12.67
C PRO A 48 -12.97 -14.50 -12.53
N GLU A 49 -12.63 -13.64 -11.56
CA GLU A 49 -13.30 -12.37 -11.29
C GLU A 49 -12.39 -11.22 -11.73
N GLU A 50 -12.99 -10.11 -12.16
CA GLU A 50 -12.23 -8.90 -12.43
C GLU A 50 -11.71 -8.29 -11.12
N VAL A 51 -10.44 -7.94 -11.13
CA VAL A 51 -9.74 -7.37 -10.00
C VAL A 51 -8.91 -6.17 -10.45
N LEU A 52 -8.77 -5.20 -9.57
CA LEU A 52 -7.85 -4.09 -9.75
C LEU A 52 -6.55 -4.43 -9.01
N VAL A 53 -5.46 -4.61 -9.76
CA VAL A 53 -4.11 -4.69 -9.22
C VAL A 53 -3.56 -3.28 -9.12
N ARG A 54 -2.98 -2.93 -7.98
CA ARG A 54 -2.39 -1.61 -7.74
C ARG A 54 -1.13 -1.71 -6.91
N ASN A 55 -0.02 -1.24 -7.47
CA ASN A 55 1.27 -1.13 -6.77
C ASN A 55 1.65 0.34 -6.64
N VAL A 56 2.00 0.78 -5.43
CA VAL A 56 2.32 2.18 -5.15
C VAL A 56 3.51 2.34 -4.22
N LEU A 57 4.11 3.53 -4.27
CA LEU A 57 5.02 4.03 -3.25
C LEU A 57 4.35 5.14 -2.45
N LEU A 58 4.54 5.12 -1.14
CA LEU A 58 4.32 6.29 -0.29
C LEU A 58 5.62 7.08 -0.23
N GLN A 59 5.60 8.29 -0.80
CA GLN A 59 6.80 9.09 -1.06
C GLN A 59 6.67 10.48 -0.43
N GLY A 60 7.73 10.94 0.25
CA GLY A 60 7.84 12.31 0.75
C GLY A 60 7.78 13.31 -0.39
N SER A 61 6.83 14.26 -0.31
CA SER A 61 6.59 15.24 -1.36
C SER A 61 7.75 16.21 -1.61
N LYS A 62 8.54 16.53 -0.58
CA LYS A 62 9.65 17.49 -0.66
C LYS A 62 10.97 16.77 -0.88
N THR A 63 11.18 15.63 -0.22
CA THR A 63 12.45 14.90 -0.28
C THR A 63 12.52 13.87 -1.41
N GLY A 64 11.38 13.41 -1.94
CA GLY A 64 11.33 12.28 -2.86
C GLY A 64 11.68 10.94 -2.20
N ARG A 65 11.83 10.90 -0.87
CA ARG A 65 12.15 9.67 -0.13
C ARG A 65 10.97 8.71 -0.16
N ASN A 66 11.22 7.46 -0.54
CA ASN A 66 10.23 6.39 -0.43
C ASN A 66 10.21 5.84 1.00
N PHE A 67 9.00 5.64 1.54
CA PHE A 67 8.79 5.13 2.88
C PHE A 67 8.14 3.75 2.90
N VAL A 68 7.20 3.50 1.98
CA VAL A 68 6.42 2.26 1.92
C VAL A 68 6.21 1.87 0.48
N TYR A 69 6.35 0.59 0.20
CA TYR A 69 5.86 -0.03 -1.01
C TYR A 69 4.61 -0.82 -0.65
N ALA A 70 3.53 -0.61 -1.40
CA ALA A 70 2.27 -1.27 -1.14
C ALA A 70 1.75 -1.93 -2.41
N GLU A 71 1.41 -3.21 -2.28
CA GLU A 71 0.69 -4.02 -3.26
C GLU A 71 -0.76 -4.10 -2.80
N SER A 72 -1.69 -3.97 -3.72
CA SER A 72 -3.11 -4.05 -3.43
C SER A 72 -3.83 -4.82 -4.54
N LEU A 73 -4.69 -5.74 -4.13
CA LEU A 73 -5.64 -6.42 -4.99
C LEU A 73 -7.03 -6.06 -4.51
N LEU A 74 -7.85 -5.46 -5.38
CA LEU A 74 -9.20 -5.05 -5.05
C LEU A 74 -10.21 -5.80 -5.90
N ARG A 75 -11.33 -6.19 -5.29
CA ARG A 75 -12.48 -6.73 -6.01
C ARG A 75 -13.29 -5.61 -6.62
N THR A 76 -13.42 -5.59 -7.94
CA THR A 76 -14.15 -4.53 -8.63
C THR A 76 -15.65 -4.61 -8.38
N GLU A 77 -16.21 -5.82 -8.24
CA GLU A 77 -17.62 -6.03 -7.90
C GLU A 77 -18.04 -5.45 -6.54
N SER A 78 -17.07 -5.26 -5.63
CA SER A 78 -17.31 -4.68 -4.31
C SER A 78 -17.18 -3.14 -4.29
N LEU A 79 -16.83 -2.54 -5.44
CA LEU A 79 -16.68 -1.09 -5.62
C LEU A 79 -17.88 -0.54 -6.41
N SER A 80 -18.32 0.67 -6.07
CA SER A 80 -19.20 1.41 -6.98
C SER A 80 -18.44 1.85 -8.23
N SER A 81 -19.14 2.03 -9.35
CA SER A 81 -18.58 2.54 -10.61
C SER A 81 -17.77 3.82 -10.40
N ASP A 82 -18.32 4.77 -9.64
CA ASP A 82 -17.71 6.08 -9.42
C ASP A 82 -16.42 6.00 -8.59
N LEU A 83 -16.34 5.02 -7.68
CA LEU A 83 -15.14 4.79 -6.89
C LEU A 83 -14.07 4.07 -7.72
N LEU A 84 -14.47 3.09 -8.54
CA LEU A 84 -13.58 2.42 -9.46
C LEU A 84 -12.98 3.41 -10.47
N GLU A 85 -13.81 4.29 -11.04
CA GLU A 85 -13.36 5.36 -11.93
C GLU A 85 -12.40 6.32 -11.21
N ALA A 86 -12.74 6.76 -9.99
CA ALA A 86 -11.87 7.63 -9.22
C ALA A 86 -10.51 6.96 -8.92
N LEU A 87 -10.48 5.65 -8.66
CA LEU A 87 -9.24 4.91 -8.46
C LEU A 87 -8.35 4.94 -9.69
N LEU A 88 -8.93 4.65 -10.86
CA LEU A 88 -8.24 4.57 -12.15
C LEU A 88 -7.72 5.94 -12.62
N VAL A 89 -8.55 6.98 -12.51
CA VAL A 89 -8.26 8.29 -13.12
C VAL A 89 -7.41 9.18 -12.21
N THR A 90 -7.55 9.06 -10.89
CA THR A 90 -6.92 10.00 -9.94
C THR A 90 -5.67 9.42 -9.29
N LYS A 91 -4.74 10.28 -8.83
CA LYS A 91 -3.60 9.85 -8.00
C LYS A 91 -3.96 9.73 -6.50
N THR A 92 -5.24 9.74 -6.17
CA THR A 92 -5.70 9.80 -4.79
C THR A 92 -5.39 8.49 -4.05
N PRO A 93 -4.91 8.55 -2.80
CA PRO A 93 -4.72 7.37 -1.96
C PRO A 93 -6.03 6.60 -1.73
N LEU A 94 -5.95 5.27 -1.66
CA LEU A 94 -7.09 4.39 -1.38
C LEU A 94 -7.87 4.82 -0.14
N GLY A 95 -7.16 5.01 0.99
CA GLY A 95 -7.78 5.41 2.25
C GLY A 95 -8.46 6.77 2.19
N LEU A 96 -7.97 7.69 1.35
CA LEU A 96 -8.59 9.00 1.17
C LEU A 96 -9.88 8.88 0.34
N LEU A 97 -9.86 8.12 -0.75
CA LEU A 97 -11.06 7.86 -1.57
C LEU A 97 -12.16 7.17 -0.74
N PHE A 98 -11.81 6.18 0.07
CA PHE A 98 -12.77 5.52 0.95
C PHE A 98 -13.38 6.51 1.96
N ARG A 99 -12.56 7.40 2.53
CA ARG A 99 -13.03 8.42 3.46
C ARG A 99 -13.93 9.46 2.79
N GLU A 100 -13.55 9.98 1.62
CA GLU A 100 -14.35 10.96 0.86
C GLU A 100 -15.72 10.42 0.46
N ARG A 101 -15.80 9.11 0.19
CA ARG A 101 -17.04 8.39 -0.10
C ARG A 101 -17.75 7.85 1.15
N ARG A 102 -17.22 8.10 2.35
CA ARG A 102 -17.75 7.63 3.64
C ARG A 102 -17.98 6.12 3.66
N LEU A 103 -17.09 5.36 3.03
CA LEU A 103 -17.14 3.91 3.05
C LEU A 103 -16.86 3.39 4.45
N GLU A 104 -17.84 2.70 5.02
CA GLU A 104 -17.67 1.93 6.24
C GLU A 104 -16.77 0.74 5.93
N THR A 105 -15.58 0.74 6.51
CA THR A 105 -14.59 -0.29 6.28
C THR A 105 -14.03 -0.80 7.60
N PHE A 106 -13.73 -2.08 7.65
CA PHE A 106 -13.02 -2.72 8.74
C PHE A 106 -11.71 -3.30 8.22
N ARG A 107 -10.62 -3.12 8.97
CA ARG A 107 -9.31 -3.67 8.61
C ARG A 107 -9.02 -4.89 9.47
N GLU A 108 -8.72 -5.99 8.81
CA GLU A 108 -8.39 -7.25 9.47
C GLU A 108 -6.97 -7.65 9.11
N LEU A 109 -6.08 -7.65 10.11
CA LEU A 109 -4.69 -8.05 9.93
C LEU A 109 -4.62 -9.56 9.67
N VAL A 110 -3.99 -9.94 8.56
CA VAL A 110 -3.81 -11.36 8.16
C VAL A 110 -2.47 -11.88 8.67
N THR A 111 -1.40 -11.14 8.40
CA THR A 111 -0.06 -11.50 8.84
C THR A 111 0.84 -10.27 8.90
N HIS A 112 1.89 -10.34 9.69
CA HIS A 112 2.96 -9.35 9.70
C HIS A 112 4.27 -9.99 10.15
N GLY A 113 5.40 -9.45 9.73
CA GLY A 113 6.70 -10.02 10.05
C GLY A 113 7.87 -9.30 9.40
N MET A 114 9.00 -10.00 9.37
CA MET A 114 10.16 -9.63 8.59
C MET A 114 10.32 -10.58 7.40
N GLU A 115 10.70 -10.03 6.25
CA GLU A 115 11.00 -10.76 5.03
C GLU A 115 12.15 -10.09 4.28
N ASP A 116 12.69 -10.75 3.26
CA ASP A 116 13.68 -10.16 2.35
C ASP A 116 12.99 -9.15 1.42
N ALA A 117 13.68 -8.04 1.11
CA ALA A 117 13.12 -6.96 0.31
C ALA A 117 12.84 -7.33 -1.16
N GLY A 118 13.40 -8.43 -1.68
CA GLY A 118 13.11 -8.96 -3.01
C GLY A 118 13.14 -7.91 -4.12
N ASP A 119 12.18 -8.00 -5.04
CA ASP A 119 12.14 -7.15 -6.24
C ASP A 119 11.82 -5.68 -5.95
N TRP A 120 11.08 -5.40 -4.88
CA TRP A 120 10.68 -4.02 -4.55
C TRP A 120 11.83 -3.22 -3.90
N ALA A 121 12.91 -3.90 -3.48
CA ALA A 121 14.13 -3.31 -2.93
C ALA A 121 14.71 -2.18 -3.81
N VAL A 122 14.60 -2.32 -5.14
CA VAL A 122 15.07 -1.34 -6.12
C VAL A 122 14.48 0.06 -5.91
N HIS A 123 13.23 0.14 -5.42
CA HIS A 123 12.58 1.42 -5.15
C HIS A 123 13.17 2.15 -3.94
N PHE A 124 13.95 1.48 -3.12
CA PHE A 124 14.56 2.03 -1.90
C PHE A 124 16.09 2.07 -1.98
N GLY A 125 16.69 1.66 -3.10
CA GLY A 125 18.14 1.54 -3.22
C GLY A 125 18.72 0.45 -2.31
N LEU A 126 17.96 -0.62 -2.07
CA LEU A 126 18.34 -1.71 -1.19
C LEU A 126 18.81 -2.93 -1.97
N ASP A 127 19.59 -3.78 -1.32
CA ASP A 127 19.81 -5.15 -1.76
C ASP A 127 18.50 -5.95 -1.63
N SER A 128 18.23 -6.86 -2.56
CA SER A 128 17.07 -7.76 -2.50
C SER A 128 17.04 -8.63 -1.24
N ALA A 129 18.18 -8.96 -0.65
CA ALA A 129 18.29 -9.71 0.60
C ALA A 129 18.27 -8.80 1.86
N ALA A 130 18.09 -7.48 1.69
CA ALA A 130 17.98 -6.57 2.82
C ALA A 130 16.72 -6.89 3.63
N PRO A 131 16.80 -6.90 4.97
CA PRO A 131 15.63 -7.18 5.81
C PRO A 131 14.61 -6.05 5.69
N ALA A 132 13.36 -6.44 5.55
CA ALA A 132 12.21 -5.56 5.46
C ALA A 132 11.10 -6.02 6.40
N LEU A 133 10.30 -5.06 6.86
CA LEU A 133 9.06 -5.35 7.56
C LEU A 133 7.93 -5.47 6.55
N SER A 134 7.02 -6.39 6.79
CA SER A 134 5.87 -6.63 5.93
C SER A 134 4.62 -6.84 6.76
N ARG A 135 3.48 -6.37 6.25
CA ARG A 135 2.17 -6.67 6.81
C ARG A 135 1.15 -6.82 5.70
N THR A 136 0.30 -7.82 5.83
CA THR A 136 -0.82 -8.05 4.94
C THR A 136 -2.11 -7.98 5.73
N TYR A 137 -3.07 -7.22 5.22
CA TYR A 137 -4.38 -7.08 5.83
C TYR A 137 -5.47 -7.02 4.77
N ARG A 138 -6.68 -7.34 5.19
CA ARG A 138 -7.89 -7.19 4.37
C ARG A 138 -8.63 -5.93 4.77
N ILE A 139 -9.25 -5.29 3.78
CA ILE A 139 -10.28 -4.30 3.98
C ILE A 139 -11.60 -5.00 3.73
N ILE A 140 -12.48 -4.99 4.72
CA ILE A 140 -13.83 -5.53 4.65
C ILE A 140 -14.79 -4.35 4.49
N HIS A 141 -15.71 -4.45 3.54
CA HIS A 141 -16.80 -3.52 3.31
C HIS A 141 -18.10 -4.30 3.11
N SER A 142 -19.20 -3.88 3.75
CA SER A 142 -20.49 -4.56 3.63
C SER A 142 -20.42 -6.08 3.89
N GLN A 143 -19.65 -6.47 4.92
CA GLN A 143 -19.37 -7.86 5.33
C GLN A 143 -18.64 -8.73 4.28
N ARG A 144 -18.08 -8.13 3.23
CA ARG A 144 -17.29 -8.83 2.21
C ARG A 144 -15.87 -8.27 2.09
N PRO A 145 -14.87 -9.09 1.76
CA PRO A 145 -13.55 -8.59 1.44
C PRO A 145 -13.58 -7.68 0.21
N LEU A 146 -13.11 -6.45 0.40
CA LEU A 146 -12.99 -5.43 -0.65
C LEU A 146 -11.57 -5.42 -1.23
N ALA A 147 -10.56 -5.44 -0.37
CA ALA A 147 -9.17 -5.34 -0.77
C ALA A 147 -8.25 -6.20 0.09
N LEU A 148 -7.21 -6.74 -0.52
CA LEU A 148 -6.08 -7.37 0.13
C LEU A 148 -4.87 -6.48 -0.11
N ILE A 149 -4.26 -5.98 0.96
CA ILE A 149 -3.15 -5.02 0.88
C ILE A 149 -1.96 -5.57 1.62
N THR A 150 -0.81 -5.59 0.95
CA THR A 150 0.49 -5.87 1.55
C THR A 150 1.32 -4.60 1.54
N GLU A 151 1.74 -4.14 2.72
CA GLU A 151 2.61 -2.99 2.88
C GLU A 151 3.99 -3.45 3.38
N LYS A 152 5.03 -2.96 2.71
CA LYS A 152 6.42 -3.34 2.93
C LYS A 152 7.24 -2.11 3.27
N PHE A 153 8.05 -2.22 4.32
CA PHE A 153 8.80 -1.13 4.92
C PHE A 153 10.28 -1.51 5.00
N PRO A 154 11.20 -0.67 4.51
CA PRO A 154 12.62 -0.89 4.71
C PRO A 154 12.99 -0.74 6.19
N VAL A 155 13.80 -1.63 6.77
CA VAL A 155 14.24 -1.51 8.17
C VAL A 155 15.16 -0.29 8.34
N GLU A 156 15.02 0.43 9.46
CA GLU A 156 15.87 1.56 9.83
C GLU A 156 17.34 1.10 9.86
N GLY A 157 18.17 1.67 8.97
CA GLY A 157 19.57 1.28 8.76
C GLY A 157 19.85 0.55 7.44
N ALA A 158 18.83 -0.03 6.80
CA ALA A 158 18.97 -0.62 5.46
C ALA A 158 19.06 0.47 4.38
N LEU A 159 18.39 1.61 4.59
CA LEU A 159 18.40 2.77 3.69
C LEU A 159 19.78 3.45 3.69
N GLN A 160 20.74 2.90 2.94
CA GLN A 160 22.00 3.57 2.63
C GLN A 160 21.85 4.40 1.35
N GLY A 161 21.97 5.73 1.49
CA GLY A 161 22.12 6.65 0.37
C GLY A 161 20.86 7.44 -0.03
N ALA A 162 20.57 8.51 0.69
CA ALA A 162 20.01 9.72 0.05
C ALA A 162 21.17 10.71 -0.14
N PRO A 163 21.30 11.37 -1.31
CA PRO A 163 22.36 12.35 -1.50
C PRO A 163 22.23 13.47 -0.47
N ALA A 164 23.37 13.83 0.12
CA ALA A 164 23.48 14.93 1.04
C ALA A 164 22.87 16.20 0.43
N ARG A 165 22.05 16.90 1.23
CA ARG A 165 21.52 18.24 0.93
C ARG A 165 22.57 19.09 0.20
N ALA A 166 22.25 19.56 -1.00
CA ALA A 166 22.89 20.75 -1.53
C ALA A 166 22.44 21.92 -0.64
N LYS A 167 23.37 22.50 0.12
CA LYS A 167 23.19 23.81 0.73
C LYS A 167 23.20 24.84 -0.40
N GLY A 168 22.11 25.58 -0.53
CA GLY A 168 21.97 26.80 -1.33
C GLY A 168 21.10 27.77 -0.56
#